data_AF-A0A9P0DBY5-F1
#
_entry.id   AF-A0A9P0DBY5-F1
#
_cell.length_a   1.000
_cell.length_b   1.000
_cell.length_c   1.000
_cell.angle_alpha   90.00
_cell.angle_beta   90.00
_cell.angle_gamma   90.00
#
_symmetry.space_group_name_H-M   'P 1'
#
loop_
_entity.id
_entity.type
_entity.pdbx_description
1 polymer ?
#
loop_
_entity_poly.entity_id
_entity_poly.type
_entity_poly.pdbx_seq_one_letter_code
_entity_poly.pdbx_strand_id
1 'polypeptide(L)'
;MSLEIESYQNGFQYIVKTKKEDRICFGTIVPRSTSPIGKGLTTYQKIQMPEIFPKTGPGCYNTEKNTSLNLKLNKVRTKKGMTPLCNTASRFKDSLSYQIPSPGRYSTCQFLTKFKQNAAPFSSSSKIKGKQFNSIPGPGTYNINKKIKCRRSKFMDNFGFPRAVNSVEMICVKKAVDSCQKCNKICDGDYWHKDYNLFLCQLCRNEELTMHEIYGEKSLKEFKKIRNCFFMHEHQNTNAAIKILPLRKVRKKIELENYLTYYNELIEC
;
A
#
# COMPACT_ATOMS: atom_id res chain seq x y z
N MET A 1 30.54 41.10 -2.45
CA MET A 1 29.35 41.95 -2.59
C MET A 1 29.80 43.30 -3.13
N SER A 2 29.62 43.55 -4.42
CA SER A 2 29.82 44.87 -5.03
C SER A 2 28.44 45.46 -5.29
N LEU A 3 28.10 46.55 -4.60
CA LEU A 3 26.88 47.32 -4.81
C LEU A 3 27.23 48.46 -5.77
N GLU A 4 26.48 48.60 -6.87
CA GLU A 4 26.55 49.76 -7.74
C GLU A 4 25.66 50.85 -7.13
N ILE A 5 26.28 51.94 -6.70
CA ILE A 5 25.64 53.12 -6.12
C ILE A 5 25.60 54.17 -7.21
N GLU A 6 24.44 54.73 -7.53
CA GLU A 6 24.38 56.04 -8.19
C GLU A 6 22.98 56.67 -8.07
N SER A 7 22.85 57.58 -7.10
CA SER A 7 22.28 58.93 -7.26
C SER A 7 22.05 59.57 -5.89
N TYR A 8 22.33 60.88 -5.80
CA TYR A 8 22.11 61.69 -4.61
C TYR A 8 20.97 62.69 -4.90
N GLN A 9 19.90 62.64 -4.11
CA GLN A 9 18.98 63.76 -3.95
C GLN A 9 18.72 63.97 -2.46
N ASN A 10 18.87 65.22 -2.01
CA ASN A 10 18.65 65.68 -0.62
C ASN A 10 19.53 65.03 0.47
N GLY A 11 20.75 64.59 0.15
CA GLY A 11 21.73 64.15 1.13
C GLY A 11 21.57 62.72 1.67
N PHE A 12 20.55 61.98 1.22
CA PHE A 12 20.36 60.57 1.58
C PHE A 12 20.78 59.64 0.45
N GLN A 13 21.58 58.62 0.78
CA GLN A 13 22.03 57.59 -0.14
C GLN A 13 20.99 56.47 -0.24
N TYR A 14 20.42 56.25 -1.42
CA TYR A 14 19.47 55.15 -1.66
C TYR A 14 20.00 54.15 -2.70
N ILE A 15 19.69 52.87 -2.46
CA ILE A 15 20.14 51.76 -3.32
C ILE A 15 19.09 51.58 -4.44
N VAL A 16 19.46 51.94 -5.67
CA VAL A 16 18.54 51.93 -6.83
C VAL A 16 18.39 50.55 -7.44
N LYS A 17 19.46 49.73 -7.49
CA LYS A 17 19.43 48.39 -8.09
C LYS A 17 20.30 47.41 -7.32
N THR A 18 19.79 46.20 -7.08
CA THR A 18 20.55 45.09 -6.51
C THR A 18 21.19 44.27 -7.63
N LYS A 19 22.53 44.12 -7.59
CA LYS A 19 23.25 43.25 -8.53
C LYS A 19 22.88 41.79 -8.25
N LYS A 20 22.56 41.03 -9.30
CA LYS A 20 22.29 39.58 -9.19
C LYS A 20 23.60 38.86 -8.91
N GLU A 21 23.65 38.05 -7.85
CA GLU A 21 24.82 37.23 -7.52
C GLU A 21 24.97 36.06 -8.50
N ASP A 22 26.21 35.65 -8.74
CA ASP A 22 26.52 34.47 -9.57
C ASP A 22 26.05 33.18 -8.89
N ARG A 23 25.62 32.20 -9.70
CA ARG A 23 25.10 30.92 -9.20
C ARG A 23 26.24 30.07 -8.60
N ILE A 24 26.36 30.06 -7.27
CA ILE A 24 27.29 29.18 -6.55
C ILE A 24 26.62 27.81 -6.37
N CYS A 25 27.30 26.75 -6.83
CA CYS A 25 26.74 25.41 -7.02
C CYS A 25 26.57 24.57 -5.74
N PHE A 26 26.76 25.14 -4.55
CA PHE A 26 26.72 24.40 -3.28
C PHE A 26 25.54 24.87 -2.42
N GLY A 27 24.49 24.04 -2.35
CA GLY A 27 23.29 24.26 -1.53
C GLY A 27 21.98 24.24 -2.29
N THR A 28 20.87 24.52 -1.58
CA THR A 28 19.52 24.58 -2.15
C THR A 28 19.43 25.61 -3.28
N ILE A 29 18.76 25.28 -4.38
CA ILE A 29 18.56 26.14 -5.58
C ILE A 29 17.63 27.34 -5.28
N VAL A 30 17.20 27.51 -4.04
CA VAL A 30 16.28 28.57 -3.64
C VAL A 30 17.06 29.90 -3.60
N PRO A 31 16.69 30.91 -4.41
CA PRO A 31 17.37 32.19 -4.38
C PRO A 31 17.24 32.81 -2.99
N ARG A 32 18.36 33.18 -2.36
CA ARG A 32 18.32 33.94 -1.11
C ARG A 32 17.77 35.33 -1.42
N SER A 33 16.66 35.68 -0.79
CA SER A 33 16.11 37.04 -0.85
C SER A 33 17.11 38.03 -0.23
N THR A 34 17.75 38.85 -1.06
CA THR A 34 18.70 39.89 -0.64
C THR A 34 18.04 41.25 -0.35
N SER A 35 16.71 41.33 -0.46
CA SER A 35 15.94 42.55 -0.15
C SER A 35 16.33 43.11 1.23
N PRO A 36 16.54 44.44 1.35
CA PRO A 36 16.83 45.06 2.65
C PRO A 36 15.66 44.88 3.62
N ILE A 37 14.42 44.88 3.09
CA ILE A 37 13.18 44.61 3.81
C ILE A 37 13.04 43.09 4.02
N GLY A 38 13.01 42.65 5.29
CA GLY A 38 12.83 41.26 5.68
C GLY A 38 14.12 40.42 5.78
N LYS A 39 15.31 41.04 5.77
CA LYS A 39 16.58 40.35 6.04
C LYS A 39 16.64 39.91 7.51
N GLY A 40 17.00 38.65 7.76
CA GLY A 40 17.06 38.08 9.12
C GLY A 40 15.72 37.61 9.70
N LEU A 41 14.61 37.83 9.00
CA LEU A 41 13.30 37.33 9.41
C LEU A 41 13.06 35.90 8.91
N THR A 42 12.43 35.11 9.78
CA THR A 42 11.93 33.78 9.42
C THR A 42 10.86 33.87 8.33
N THR A 43 10.64 32.78 7.60
CA THR A 43 9.59 32.69 6.57
C THR A 43 8.21 33.06 7.12
N TYR A 44 7.91 32.71 8.37
CA TYR A 44 6.67 33.06 9.05
C TYR A 44 6.54 34.57 9.29
N GLN A 45 7.59 35.21 9.83
CA GLN A 45 7.59 36.66 10.08
C GLN A 45 7.44 37.48 8.80
N LYS A 46 8.02 37.02 7.69
CA LYS A 46 7.87 37.68 6.39
C LYS A 46 6.43 37.73 5.89
N ILE A 47 5.63 36.70 6.18
CA ILE A 47 4.22 36.63 5.76
C ILE A 47 3.37 37.66 6.50
N GLN A 48 3.78 38.06 7.71
CA GLN A 48 3.06 39.02 8.53
C GLN A 48 3.44 40.48 8.22
N MET A 49 4.49 40.73 7.41
CA MET A 49 4.90 42.08 7.06
C MET A 49 4.01 42.68 5.97
N PRO A 50 3.32 43.81 6.24
CA PRO A 50 2.44 44.44 5.25
C PRO A 50 3.22 45.03 4.06
N GLU A 51 4.49 45.40 4.26
CA GLU A 51 5.38 45.92 3.21
C GLU A 51 5.71 44.89 2.12
N ILE A 52 5.78 43.60 2.49
CA ILE A 52 6.10 42.49 1.58
C ILE A 52 4.80 41.92 0.98
N PHE A 53 3.74 41.85 1.80
CA PHE A 53 2.45 41.33 1.40
C PHE A 53 1.33 42.31 1.81
N PRO A 54 1.00 43.31 0.97
CA PRO A 54 0.02 44.35 1.31
C PRO A 54 -1.43 43.84 1.39
N LYS A 55 -1.67 42.55 1.10
CA LYS A 55 -2.99 41.90 1.04
C LYS A 55 -3.11 40.74 2.03
N THR A 56 -2.57 40.89 3.23
CA THR A 56 -2.61 39.86 4.30
C THR A 56 -3.80 39.99 5.23
N GLY A 57 -4.61 41.05 5.09
CA GLY A 57 -5.81 41.25 5.88
C GLY A 57 -6.91 40.21 5.57
N PRO A 58 -7.77 39.87 6.56
CA PRO A 58 -8.97 39.08 6.31
C PRO A 58 -9.83 39.79 5.26
N GLY A 59 -10.15 39.11 4.16
CA GLY A 59 -10.92 39.67 3.03
C GLY A 59 -10.10 40.11 1.82
N CYS A 60 -8.76 40.15 1.90
CA CYS A 60 -7.90 40.52 0.76
C CYS A 60 -7.53 39.33 -0.15
N TYR A 61 -7.90 38.10 0.24
CA TYR A 61 -7.72 36.91 -0.59
C TYR A 61 -8.77 36.89 -1.70
N ASN A 62 -8.34 36.79 -2.96
CA ASN A 62 -9.23 36.39 -4.05
C ASN A 62 -9.60 34.91 -3.88
N THR A 63 -10.52 34.63 -2.96
CA THR A 63 -11.07 33.30 -2.66
C THR A 63 -11.63 32.64 -3.92
N GLU A 64 -12.14 33.45 -4.84
CA GLU A 64 -12.59 33.00 -6.15
C GLU A 64 -11.48 32.27 -6.91
N LYS A 65 -10.25 32.77 -6.96
CA LYS A 65 -9.17 32.15 -7.76
C LYS A 65 -8.55 30.91 -7.10
N ASN A 66 -8.55 30.86 -5.77
CA ASN A 66 -7.84 29.84 -5.00
C ASN A 66 -8.73 28.71 -4.47
N THR A 67 -10.05 28.83 -4.61
CA THR A 67 -10.95 27.72 -4.24
C THR A 67 -10.99 26.68 -5.36
N SER A 68 -10.92 25.41 -4.97
CA SER A 68 -11.10 24.25 -5.87
C SER A 68 -12.45 24.21 -6.60
N LEU A 69 -13.36 25.13 -6.25
CA LEU A 69 -14.66 25.33 -6.85
C LEU A 69 -14.56 26.01 -8.21
N ASN A 70 -13.67 26.99 -8.41
CA ASN A 70 -13.62 27.73 -9.68
C ASN A 70 -13.09 26.86 -10.84
N LEU A 71 -12.16 25.95 -10.54
CA LEU A 71 -11.70 24.88 -11.45
C LEU A 71 -12.80 23.85 -11.78
N LYS A 72 -13.83 23.71 -10.93
CA LYS A 72 -14.96 22.80 -11.14
C LYS A 72 -16.13 23.47 -11.85
N LEU A 73 -16.38 24.75 -11.60
CA LEU A 73 -17.48 25.53 -12.18
C LEU A 73 -17.20 25.93 -13.64
N ASN A 74 -15.93 26.17 -14.00
CA ASN A 74 -15.52 26.56 -15.34
C ASN A 74 -15.10 25.38 -16.24
N LYS A 75 -15.35 24.13 -15.84
CA LYS A 75 -15.13 22.97 -16.71
C LYS A 75 -16.18 22.93 -17.82
N VAL A 76 -15.72 22.60 -19.04
CA VAL A 76 -16.56 22.37 -20.22
C VAL A 76 -17.72 21.45 -19.83
N ARG A 77 -18.96 21.96 -19.91
CA ARG A 77 -20.17 21.18 -19.65
C ARG A 77 -20.25 20.05 -20.68
N THR A 78 -20.71 18.87 -20.25
CA THR A 78 -21.02 17.80 -21.19
C THR A 78 -22.10 18.28 -22.17
N LYS A 79 -22.17 17.74 -23.40
CA LYS A 79 -23.22 18.11 -24.39
C LYS A 79 -24.66 17.96 -23.85
N LYS A 80 -24.84 17.16 -22.78
CA LYS A 80 -26.11 16.96 -22.06
C LYS A 80 -26.39 18.02 -20.98
N GLY A 81 -25.56 19.07 -20.86
CA GLY A 81 -25.75 20.17 -19.90
C GLY A 81 -25.46 19.83 -18.43
N MET A 82 -24.95 18.64 -18.13
CA MET A 82 -24.75 18.17 -16.75
C MET A 82 -23.43 18.69 -16.15
N THR A 83 -23.46 19.07 -14.87
CA THR A 83 -22.30 19.52 -14.10
C THR A 83 -21.48 18.34 -13.58
N PRO A 84 -20.17 18.50 -13.33
CA PRO A 84 -19.29 17.40 -12.89
C PRO A 84 -19.60 16.85 -11.49
N LEU A 85 -20.56 17.43 -10.77
CA LEU A 85 -21.02 16.98 -9.45
C LEU A 85 -22.33 16.19 -9.53
N CYS A 86 -22.94 16.09 -10.71
CA CYS A 86 -24.20 15.37 -10.89
C CYS A 86 -23.92 13.86 -11.03
N ASN A 87 -24.56 13.05 -10.18
CA ASN A 87 -24.46 11.60 -10.26
C ASN A 87 -25.30 11.08 -11.44
N THR A 88 -24.63 10.59 -12.49
CA THR A 88 -25.29 10.04 -13.68
C THR A 88 -25.61 8.55 -13.57
N ALA A 89 -25.30 7.89 -12.45
CA ALA A 89 -25.66 6.50 -12.23
C ALA A 89 -27.18 6.38 -12.01
N SER A 90 -27.80 5.34 -12.55
CA SER A 90 -29.20 5.05 -12.26
C SER A 90 -29.38 4.86 -10.74
N ARG A 91 -30.39 5.52 -10.16
CA ARG A 91 -30.67 5.43 -8.72
C ARG A 91 -30.91 3.98 -8.28
N PHE A 92 -31.50 3.18 -9.16
CA PHE A 92 -31.71 1.75 -9.00
C PHE A 92 -30.83 1.02 -10.01
N LYS A 93 -30.00 0.09 -9.53
CA LYS A 93 -29.31 -0.85 -10.41
C LYS A 93 -30.39 -1.81 -10.92
N ASP A 94 -30.47 -2.01 -12.23
CA ASP A 94 -31.30 -3.08 -12.78
C ASP A 94 -30.87 -4.37 -12.09
N SER A 95 -31.77 -4.92 -11.28
CA SER A 95 -31.53 -6.14 -10.55
C SER A 95 -31.23 -7.22 -11.56
N LEU A 96 -29.97 -7.70 -11.59
CA LEU A 96 -29.67 -9.01 -12.14
C LEU A 96 -30.64 -9.97 -11.43
N SER A 97 -31.64 -10.46 -12.16
CA SER A 97 -32.52 -11.51 -11.70
C SER A 97 -31.65 -12.73 -11.44
N TYR A 98 -31.17 -12.87 -10.21
CA TYR A 98 -30.55 -14.08 -9.75
C TYR A 98 -31.60 -15.18 -9.94
N GLN A 99 -31.30 -16.12 -10.84
CA GLN A 99 -32.02 -17.37 -10.97
C GLN A 99 -31.78 -18.16 -9.69
N ILE A 100 -32.55 -17.85 -8.65
CA ILE A 100 -32.68 -18.73 -7.49
C ILE A 100 -33.42 -19.96 -8.03
N PRO A 101 -32.80 -21.14 -8.07
CA PRO A 101 -33.49 -22.34 -8.54
C PRO A 101 -34.68 -22.60 -7.62
N SER A 102 -35.81 -23.03 -8.20
CA SER A 102 -36.97 -23.42 -7.42
C SER A 102 -36.59 -24.51 -6.40
N PRO A 103 -37.32 -24.63 -5.27
CA PRO A 103 -36.98 -25.57 -4.20
C PRO A 103 -36.79 -27.03 -4.65
N GLY A 104 -37.30 -27.43 -5.81
CA GLY A 104 -37.14 -28.76 -6.39
C GLY A 104 -35.91 -28.97 -7.29
N ARG A 105 -35.07 -27.95 -7.53
CA ARG A 105 -33.88 -28.05 -8.41
C ARG A 105 -32.55 -28.17 -7.68
N TYR A 106 -32.56 -28.25 -6.35
CA TYR A 106 -31.36 -28.62 -5.61
C TYR A 106 -31.03 -30.09 -5.92
N SER A 107 -29.96 -30.30 -6.69
CA SER A 107 -29.37 -31.63 -6.89
C SER A 107 -28.91 -32.18 -5.55
N THR A 108 -29.60 -33.18 -5.01
CA THR A 108 -29.16 -33.90 -3.81
C THR A 108 -27.99 -34.79 -4.20
N CYS A 109 -26.77 -34.35 -3.91
CA CYS A 109 -25.57 -35.14 -4.12
C CYS A 109 -25.68 -36.52 -3.45
N GLN A 110 -25.35 -37.57 -4.19
CA GLN A 110 -25.45 -39.01 -3.89
C GLN A 110 -24.44 -39.51 -2.82
N PHE A 111 -24.14 -38.72 -1.79
CA PHE A 111 -23.28 -39.18 -0.68
C PHE A 111 -24.12 -39.37 0.58
N LEU A 112 -25.05 -40.33 0.54
CA LEU A 112 -25.72 -40.84 1.73
C LEU A 112 -24.76 -41.80 2.45
N THR A 113 -23.90 -41.26 3.31
CA THR A 113 -23.28 -42.06 4.35
C THR A 113 -24.40 -42.64 5.23
N LYS A 114 -24.46 -43.97 5.38
CA LYS A 114 -25.45 -44.63 6.23
C LYS A 114 -25.32 -44.11 7.67
N PHE A 115 -26.24 -43.24 8.09
CA PHE A 115 -26.33 -42.81 9.49
C PHE A 115 -26.80 -43.99 10.34
N LYS A 116 -26.16 -44.23 11.48
CA LYS A 116 -26.66 -45.18 12.49
C LYS A 116 -28.05 -44.73 12.92
N GLN A 117 -29.05 -45.62 12.86
CA GLN A 117 -30.37 -45.34 13.38
C GLN A 117 -30.29 -45.15 14.90
N ASN A 118 -30.74 -44.00 15.40
CA ASN A 118 -30.90 -43.77 16.82
C ASN A 118 -32.03 -44.66 17.35
N ALA A 119 -31.79 -45.32 18.49
CA ALA A 119 -32.72 -46.27 19.11
C ALA A 119 -34.02 -45.64 19.67
N ALA A 120 -34.13 -44.31 19.67
CA ALA A 120 -35.30 -43.60 20.19
C ALA A 120 -36.08 -42.93 19.05
N PRO A 121 -37.40 -43.14 18.93
CA PRO A 121 -38.22 -42.41 17.99
C PRO A 121 -38.16 -40.91 18.30
N PHE A 122 -37.86 -40.10 17.28
CA PHE A 122 -37.81 -38.63 17.34
C PHE A 122 -36.74 -38.02 18.27
N SER A 123 -35.65 -38.72 18.58
CA SER A 123 -34.51 -38.15 19.35
C SER A 123 -34.93 -37.52 20.69
N SER A 124 -35.98 -38.05 21.33
CA SER A 124 -36.62 -37.52 22.54
C SER A 124 -35.72 -37.42 23.77
N SER A 125 -34.59 -38.13 23.79
CA SER A 125 -33.60 -38.09 24.86
C SER A 125 -32.52 -37.01 24.68
N SER A 126 -32.44 -36.36 23.51
CA SER A 126 -31.45 -35.33 23.25
C SER A 126 -32.02 -33.94 23.59
N LYS A 127 -31.42 -33.25 24.57
CA LYS A 127 -31.72 -31.83 24.82
C LYS A 127 -31.37 -31.06 23.55
N ILE A 128 -32.36 -30.68 22.75
CA ILE A 128 -32.20 -29.84 21.56
C ILE A 128 -31.74 -28.46 22.05
N LYS A 129 -30.43 -28.24 22.10
CA LYS A 129 -29.88 -26.88 22.16
C LYS A 129 -30.11 -26.28 20.78
N GLY A 130 -31.21 -25.54 20.62
CA GLY A 130 -31.46 -24.77 19.41
C GLY A 130 -30.28 -23.84 19.16
N LYS A 131 -29.43 -24.18 18.18
CA LYS A 131 -28.48 -23.21 17.63
C LYS A 131 -29.32 -22.20 16.85
N GLN A 132 -29.72 -21.13 17.52
CA GLN A 132 -30.26 -19.96 16.82
C GLN A 132 -29.13 -19.40 15.96
N PHE A 133 -29.16 -19.69 14.66
CA PHE A 133 -28.38 -18.96 13.67
C PHE A 133 -29.00 -17.58 13.52
N ASN A 134 -28.76 -16.71 14.49
CA ASN A 134 -29.00 -15.29 14.31
C ASN A 134 -27.97 -14.77 13.31
N SER A 135 -28.40 -14.51 12.07
CA SER A 135 -27.60 -13.80 11.05
C SER A 135 -27.25 -12.37 11.47
N ILE A 136 -27.81 -11.89 12.57
CA ILE A 136 -27.55 -10.58 13.14
C ILE A 136 -26.80 -10.80 14.47
N PRO A 137 -25.50 -10.45 14.54
CA PRO A 137 -24.76 -10.54 15.78
C PRO A 137 -25.43 -9.63 16.82
N GLY A 138 -25.82 -10.21 17.96
CA GLY A 138 -26.40 -9.47 19.08
C GLY A 138 -25.39 -8.48 19.69
N PRO A 139 -25.86 -7.47 20.45
CA PRO A 139 -24.98 -6.56 21.17
C PRO A 139 -24.02 -7.37 22.06
N GLY A 140 -22.70 -7.14 21.92
CA GLY A 140 -21.65 -7.91 22.61
C GLY A 140 -21.11 -9.13 21.86
N THR A 141 -21.66 -9.50 20.70
CA THR A 141 -21.12 -10.59 19.85
C THR A 141 -19.76 -10.22 19.25
N TYR A 142 -19.57 -8.93 18.96
CA TYR A 142 -18.25 -8.40 18.61
C TYR A 142 -17.44 -8.25 19.90
N ASN A 143 -16.42 -9.08 20.07
CA ASN A 143 -15.43 -8.90 21.13
C ASN A 143 -14.60 -7.64 20.84
N ILE A 144 -15.05 -6.48 21.31
CA ILE A 144 -14.32 -5.21 21.17
C ILE A 144 -12.96 -5.29 21.87
N ASN A 145 -12.84 -6.12 22.92
CA ASN A 145 -11.58 -6.39 23.63
C ASN A 145 -10.61 -7.25 22.80
N LYS A 146 -11.12 -8.10 21.91
CA LYS A 146 -10.33 -8.69 20.82
C LYS A 146 -10.23 -7.65 19.71
N LYS A 147 -9.65 -6.47 19.99
CA LYS A 147 -9.15 -5.62 18.92
C LYS A 147 -8.12 -6.46 18.19
N ILE A 148 -8.53 -7.08 17.09
CA ILE A 148 -7.60 -7.57 16.07
C ILE A 148 -6.84 -6.30 15.70
N LYS A 149 -5.64 -6.12 16.27
CA LYS A 149 -4.77 -4.98 16.01
C LYS A 149 -4.84 -4.75 14.51
N CYS A 150 -5.29 -3.59 14.05
CA CYS A 150 -5.41 -3.32 12.61
C CYS A 150 -4.09 -3.75 11.96
N ARG A 151 -4.15 -4.85 11.20
CA ARG A 151 -2.95 -5.50 10.69
C ARG A 151 -2.44 -4.64 9.55
N ARG A 152 -1.36 -3.92 9.82
CA ARG A 152 -0.71 -3.05 8.86
C ARG A 152 0.55 -3.74 8.36
N SER A 153 0.84 -3.52 7.07
CA SER A 153 2.13 -3.89 6.47
C SER A 153 3.28 -3.38 7.34
N LYS A 154 4.30 -4.22 7.54
CA LYS A 154 5.53 -3.86 8.23
C LYS A 154 6.18 -2.78 7.37
N PHE A 155 6.65 -1.72 8.01
CA PHE A 155 7.47 -0.71 7.36
C PHE A 155 8.84 -0.72 8.02
N MET A 156 9.87 -0.43 7.24
CA MET A 156 11.20 -0.11 7.78
C MET A 156 11.18 1.31 8.35
N ASP A 157 11.80 1.48 9.51
CA ASP A 157 11.98 2.76 10.19
C ASP A 157 13.07 3.58 9.51
N ASN A 158 12.80 4.01 8.28
CA ASN A 158 13.69 4.89 7.52
C ASN A 158 13.21 6.34 7.67
N PHE A 159 14.13 7.24 8.03
CA PHE A 159 13.82 8.67 8.13
C PHE A 159 13.38 9.24 6.76
N GLY A 160 12.25 9.97 6.74
CA GLY A 160 11.72 10.65 5.57
C GLY A 160 10.85 9.83 4.61
N PHE A 161 11.15 8.54 4.40
CA PHE A 161 10.38 7.68 3.48
C PHE A 161 10.23 6.24 4.01
N PRO A 162 9.13 5.93 4.72
CA PRO A 162 8.88 4.57 5.18
C PRO A 162 8.70 3.65 3.97
N ARG A 163 9.45 2.55 3.93
CA ARG A 163 9.33 1.52 2.88
C ARG A 163 8.68 0.29 3.47
N ALA A 164 7.67 -0.25 2.79
CA ALA A 164 7.08 -1.51 3.21
C ALA A 164 8.15 -2.61 3.18
N VAL A 165 8.19 -3.42 4.24
CA VAL A 165 9.00 -4.64 4.30
C VAL A 165 8.32 -5.67 3.44
N ASN A 166 9.06 -6.22 2.49
CA ASN A 166 8.54 -7.30 1.67
C ASN A 166 8.44 -8.59 2.49
N SER A 167 7.33 -9.29 2.32
CA SER A 167 7.08 -10.61 2.90
C SER A 167 7.97 -11.69 2.30
N VAL A 168 8.35 -11.52 1.03
CA VAL A 168 9.23 -12.42 0.28
C VAL A 168 10.43 -11.60 -0.22
N GLU A 169 11.63 -12.09 0.06
CA GLU A 169 12.86 -11.50 -0.47
C GLU A 169 12.98 -11.78 -1.98
N MET A 170 13.41 -10.79 -2.75
CA MET A 170 13.52 -10.91 -4.20
C MET A 170 14.98 -10.86 -4.61
N ILE A 171 15.47 -11.91 -5.27
CA ILE A 171 16.80 -11.93 -5.89
C ILE A 171 16.68 -11.85 -7.42
N CYS A 172 17.59 -11.09 -8.02
CA CYS A 172 17.77 -10.99 -9.45
C CYS A 172 18.86 -11.96 -9.92
N VAL A 173 18.49 -13.02 -10.63
CA VAL A 173 19.43 -14.04 -11.12
C VAL A 173 19.15 -14.33 -12.59
N LYS A 174 20.21 -14.51 -13.39
CA LYS A 174 20.09 -14.86 -14.82
C LYS A 174 19.47 -16.23 -15.05
N LYS A 175 19.87 -17.21 -14.24
CA LYS A 175 19.44 -18.61 -14.26
C LYS A 175 19.26 -19.09 -12.83
N ALA A 176 18.21 -19.86 -12.54
CA ALA A 176 18.04 -20.45 -11.22
C ALA A 176 19.14 -21.50 -11.00
N VAL A 177 19.97 -21.31 -9.98
CA VAL A 177 21.03 -22.25 -9.58
C VAL A 177 20.72 -22.90 -8.23
N ASP A 178 19.89 -22.24 -7.42
CA ASP A 178 19.60 -22.68 -6.05
C ASP A 178 18.91 -24.04 -6.03
N SER A 179 19.58 -25.03 -5.44
CA SER A 179 19.09 -26.40 -5.29
C SER A 179 18.67 -26.70 -3.85
N CYS A 180 17.55 -27.38 -3.67
CA CYS A 180 17.07 -27.80 -2.36
C CYS A 180 17.99 -28.86 -1.74
N GLN A 181 18.37 -28.71 -0.47
CA GLN A 181 19.25 -29.66 0.22
C GLN A 181 18.62 -31.04 0.43
N LYS A 182 17.28 -31.12 0.59
CA LYS A 182 16.59 -32.40 0.85
C LYS A 182 16.34 -33.21 -0.42
N CYS A 183 15.87 -32.57 -1.50
CA CYS A 183 15.49 -33.26 -2.73
C CYS A 183 16.46 -33.06 -3.91
N ASN A 184 17.48 -32.21 -3.76
CA ASN A 184 18.49 -31.87 -4.78
C ASN A 184 17.94 -31.36 -6.11
N LYS A 185 16.65 -30.96 -6.14
CA LYS A 185 16.02 -30.32 -7.30
C LYS A 185 16.24 -28.81 -7.23
N ILE A 186 16.33 -28.18 -8.40
CA ILE A 186 16.34 -26.73 -8.52
C ILE A 186 15.04 -26.18 -7.94
N CYS A 187 15.15 -25.20 -7.04
CA CYS A 187 14.00 -24.55 -6.42
C CYS A 187 13.24 -23.74 -7.48
N ASP A 188 11.99 -24.12 -7.73
CA ASP A 188 11.07 -23.36 -8.56
C ASP A 188 10.08 -22.58 -7.68
N GLY A 189 9.69 -21.40 -8.13
CA GLY A 189 8.76 -20.51 -7.43
C GLY A 189 9.32 -19.92 -6.13
N ASP A 190 8.55 -20.07 -5.05
CA ASP A 190 8.87 -19.57 -3.72
C ASP A 190 9.58 -20.65 -2.92
N TYR A 191 10.75 -20.32 -2.36
CA TYR A 191 11.54 -21.24 -1.56
C TYR A 191 12.10 -20.53 -0.34
N TRP A 192 12.85 -21.27 0.49
CA TRP A 192 13.41 -20.77 1.73
C TRP A 192 14.91 -20.87 1.73
N HIS A 193 15.56 -19.88 2.33
CA HIS A 193 17.00 -19.87 2.52
C HIS A 193 17.36 -19.59 3.98
N LYS A 194 18.49 -20.15 4.41
CA LYS A 194 19.21 -19.76 5.61
C LYS A 194 20.57 -19.22 5.20
N ASP A 195 20.82 -17.94 5.50
CA ASP A 195 22.06 -17.21 5.20
C ASP A 195 22.50 -17.25 3.73
N TYR A 196 21.56 -17.49 2.80
CA TYR A 196 21.81 -17.67 1.35
C TYR A 196 22.72 -18.85 0.99
N ASN A 197 22.96 -19.78 1.92
CA ASN A 197 23.80 -20.95 1.69
C ASN A 197 23.00 -22.25 1.64
N LEU A 198 21.97 -22.36 2.48
CA LEU A 198 21.12 -23.55 2.57
C LEU A 198 19.74 -23.23 2.03
N PHE A 199 19.24 -24.06 1.12
CA PHE A 199 17.96 -23.85 0.46
C PHE A 199 17.00 -25.02 0.67
N LEU A 200 15.72 -24.70 0.87
CA LEU A 200 14.62 -25.64 1.00
C LEU A 200 13.49 -25.24 0.07
N CYS A 201 13.03 -26.17 -0.78
CA CYS A 201 11.83 -25.96 -1.56
C CYS A 201 10.56 -26.01 -0.67
N GLN A 202 9.44 -25.54 -1.21
CA GLN A 202 8.18 -25.49 -0.47
C GLN A 202 7.71 -26.84 0.05
N LEU A 203 7.81 -27.89 -0.77
CA LEU A 203 7.39 -29.24 -0.41
C LEU A 203 8.23 -29.78 0.76
N CYS A 204 9.55 -29.74 0.61
CA CYS A 204 10.45 -30.21 1.65
C CYS A 204 10.33 -29.40 2.94
N ARG A 205 10.11 -28.08 2.87
CA ARG A 205 9.87 -27.28 4.08
C ARG A 205 8.59 -27.72 4.80
N ASN A 206 7.51 -27.99 4.07
CA ASN A 206 6.27 -28.44 4.68
C ASN A 206 6.41 -29.82 5.33
N GLU A 207 7.16 -30.72 4.69
CA GLU A 207 7.53 -32.01 5.29
C GLU A 207 8.32 -31.82 6.59
N GLU A 208 9.33 -30.95 6.59
CA GLU A 208 10.14 -30.65 7.78
C GLU A 208 9.33 -29.98 8.91
N LEU A 209 8.29 -29.22 8.59
CA LEU A 209 7.37 -28.68 9.59
C LEU A 209 6.54 -29.77 10.28
N THR A 210 6.32 -30.91 9.63
CA THR A 210 5.56 -32.05 10.19
C THR A 210 6.43 -33.11 10.83
N MET A 211 7.57 -33.45 10.20
CA MET A 211 8.39 -34.61 10.56
C MET A 211 9.65 -34.23 11.35
N HIS A 212 10.15 -33.00 11.20
CA HIS A 212 11.36 -32.50 11.87
C HIS A 212 12.59 -33.43 11.73
N GLU A 213 12.82 -34.02 10.56
CA GLU A 213 13.87 -35.02 10.32
C GLU A 213 15.28 -34.40 10.26
N ILE A 214 15.42 -33.30 9.52
CA ILE A 214 16.70 -32.64 9.26
C ILE A 214 16.81 -31.37 10.10
N TYR A 215 15.70 -30.63 10.22
CA TYR A 215 15.68 -29.35 10.90
C TYR A 215 14.66 -29.35 12.04
N GLY A 216 15.11 -28.97 13.23
CA GLY A 216 14.21 -28.72 14.35
C GLY A 216 13.42 -27.42 14.19
N GLU A 217 12.31 -27.29 14.92
CA GLU A 217 11.38 -26.15 14.84
C GLU A 217 12.08 -24.78 14.99
N LYS A 218 13.07 -24.68 15.88
CA LYS A 218 13.85 -23.44 16.08
C LYS A 218 14.63 -23.05 14.83
N SER A 219 15.30 -24.01 14.20
CA SER A 219 16.07 -23.76 12.98
C SER A 219 15.17 -23.42 11.79
N LEU A 220 13.98 -24.04 11.69
CA LEU A 220 12.98 -23.74 10.66
C LEU A 220 12.45 -22.30 10.71
N LYS A 221 12.43 -21.67 11.90
CA LYS A 221 12.02 -20.27 12.08
C LYS A 221 13.05 -19.26 11.56
N GLU A 222 14.32 -19.65 11.48
CA GLU A 222 15.39 -18.80 10.95
C GLU A 222 15.35 -18.69 9.42
N PHE A 223 14.73 -19.66 8.75
CA PHE A 223 14.60 -19.65 7.30
C PHE A 223 13.70 -18.51 6.82
N LYS A 224 14.22 -17.74 5.87
CA LYS A 224 13.47 -16.65 5.22
C LYS A 224 12.98 -17.08 3.86
N LYS A 225 11.83 -16.56 3.48
CA LYS A 225 11.18 -16.86 2.20
C LYS A 225 11.76 -15.97 1.10
N ILE A 226 12.12 -16.58 -0.03
CA ILE A 226 12.81 -15.95 -1.15
C ILE A 226 12.22 -16.37 -2.49
N ARG A 227 12.39 -15.50 -3.49
CA ARG A 227 11.92 -15.71 -4.87
C ARG A 227 12.86 -15.08 -5.89
N ASN A 228 12.95 -15.71 -7.05
CA ASN A 228 13.68 -15.21 -8.21
C ASN A 228 12.92 -14.13 -9.01
N CYS A 229 13.66 -13.31 -9.74
CA CYS A 229 13.11 -12.19 -10.53
C CYS A 229 12.28 -12.58 -11.77
N PHE A 230 12.22 -13.87 -12.13
CA PHE A 230 11.64 -14.37 -13.39
C PHE A 230 10.20 -13.92 -13.66
N PHE A 231 9.39 -13.66 -12.63
CA PHE A 231 8.01 -13.20 -12.86
C PHE A 231 7.94 -11.73 -13.30
N MET A 232 8.97 -10.91 -13.02
CA MET A 232 8.98 -9.48 -13.33
C MET A 232 9.68 -9.18 -14.64
N HIS A 233 10.79 -9.87 -14.89
CA HIS A 233 11.65 -9.65 -16.04
C HIS A 233 12.43 -10.92 -16.40
N GLU A 234 12.88 -10.95 -17.65
CA GLU A 234 13.65 -12.06 -18.23
C GLU A 234 15.06 -11.59 -18.59
N HIS A 235 16.07 -12.42 -18.35
CA HIS A 235 17.47 -12.08 -18.61
C HIS A 235 18.01 -12.59 -19.95
N GLN A 236 17.36 -13.57 -20.59
CA GLN A 236 17.85 -14.24 -21.80
C GLN A 236 19.34 -14.64 -21.70
N ASN A 237 19.78 -15.15 -20.54
CA ASN A 237 21.17 -15.50 -20.22
C ASN A 237 22.19 -14.34 -20.21
N THR A 238 21.75 -13.10 -20.30
CA THR A 238 22.60 -11.90 -20.25
C THR A 238 22.48 -11.15 -18.93
N ASN A 239 23.31 -10.11 -18.71
CA ASN A 239 23.15 -9.19 -17.58
C ASN A 239 21.93 -8.27 -17.75
N ALA A 240 21.49 -8.05 -18.99
CA ALA A 240 20.34 -7.19 -19.28
C ALA A 240 19.05 -7.89 -18.88
N ALA A 241 18.02 -7.10 -18.55
CA ALA A 241 16.71 -7.59 -18.12
C ALA A 241 15.59 -6.95 -18.95
N ILE A 242 14.78 -7.78 -19.60
CA ILE A 242 13.59 -7.37 -20.35
C ILE A 242 12.39 -7.48 -19.42
N LYS A 243 11.71 -6.35 -19.17
CA LYS A 243 10.54 -6.32 -18.26
C LYS A 243 9.36 -7.05 -18.89
N ILE A 244 8.92 -8.14 -18.27
CA ILE A 244 7.69 -8.86 -18.64
C ILE A 244 6.48 -8.10 -18.10
N LEU A 245 6.57 -7.62 -16.85
CA LEU A 245 5.50 -6.89 -16.19
C LEU A 245 5.84 -5.40 -16.01
N PRO A 246 4.86 -4.50 -16.19
CA PRO A 246 5.04 -3.10 -15.88
C PRO A 246 5.21 -2.89 -14.36
N LEU A 247 6.04 -1.92 -13.98
CA LEU A 247 6.40 -1.63 -12.58
C LEU A 247 5.18 -1.41 -11.66
N ARG A 248 4.10 -0.82 -12.17
CA ARG A 248 2.86 -0.62 -11.40
C ARG A 248 2.21 -1.94 -10.99
N LYS A 249 2.17 -2.92 -11.89
CA LYS A 249 1.60 -4.25 -11.60
C LYS A 249 2.50 -5.02 -10.63
N VAL A 250 3.82 -4.91 -10.79
CA VAL A 250 4.81 -5.49 -9.87
C VAL A 250 4.61 -4.95 -8.45
N ARG A 251 4.56 -3.62 -8.28
CA ARG A 251 4.34 -2.99 -6.97
C ARG A 251 3.03 -3.44 -6.34
N LYS A 252 1.94 -3.41 -7.11
CA LYS A 252 0.63 -3.88 -6.64
C LYS A 252 0.65 -5.34 -6.21
N LYS A 253 1.38 -6.20 -6.92
CA LYS A 253 1.55 -7.62 -6.54
C LYS A 253 2.28 -7.74 -5.20
N ILE A 254 3.40 -7.05 -5.03
CA ILE A 254 4.17 -7.04 -3.77
C ILE A 254 3.32 -6.51 -2.61
N GLU A 255 2.56 -5.43 -2.83
CA GLU A 255 1.66 -4.86 -1.82
C GLU A 255 0.56 -5.85 -1.40
N LEU A 256 -0.04 -6.55 -2.36
CA LEU A 256 -1.05 -7.58 -2.08
C LEU A 256 -0.45 -8.78 -1.35
N GLU A 257 0.74 -9.23 -1.74
CA GLU A 257 1.45 -10.31 -1.06
C GLU A 257 1.75 -9.95 0.40
N ASN A 258 2.31 -8.75 0.62
CA ASN A 258 2.58 -8.23 1.97
C ASN A 258 1.31 -8.10 2.81
N TYR A 259 0.17 -7.78 2.19
CA TYR A 259 -1.11 -7.72 2.89
C TYR A 259 -1.63 -9.12 3.25
N LEU A 260 -1.56 -10.07 2.33
CA LEU A 260 -2.09 -11.43 2.51
C LEU A 260 -1.30 -12.25 3.53
N THR A 261 0.00 -12.02 3.68
CA THR A 261 0.80 -12.77 4.67
C THR A 261 0.28 -12.65 6.10
N TYR A 262 -0.30 -11.49 6.46
CA TYR A 262 -0.95 -11.29 7.77
C TYR A 262 -2.16 -12.17 8.04
N TYR A 263 -2.79 -12.68 6.99
CA TYR A 263 -3.96 -13.55 7.11
C TYR A 263 -3.54 -15.02 7.07
N ASN A 264 -2.48 -15.36 6.33
CA ASN A 264 -1.98 -16.72 6.24
C ASN A 264 -1.27 -17.19 7.52
N GLU A 265 -0.55 -16.30 8.22
CA GLU A 265 0.07 -16.61 9.52
C GLU A 265 -0.95 -17.06 10.60
N LEU A 266 -2.26 -16.85 10.41
CA LEU A 266 -3.30 -17.34 11.33
C LEU A 266 -3.73 -18.79 11.12
N ILE A 267 -3.47 -19.37 9.95
CA ILE A 267 -3.90 -20.74 9.64
C ILE A 267 -2.87 -21.75 10.22
N GLU A 268 -1.65 -21.29 10.48
CA GLU A 268 -0.54 -22.06 11.05
C GLU A 268 -0.42 -21.91 12.59
N CYS A 269 -1.36 -21.21 13.25
CA CYS A 269 -1.40 -21.03 14.72
C CYS A 269 -2.58 -21.76 15.37
#